data_AF-A0A1X7VQG6-F1
#
_entry.id   AF-A0A1X7VQG6-F1
#
_cell.length_a   1.000
_cell.length_b   1.000
_cell.length_c   1.000
_cell.angle_alpha   90.00
_cell.angle_beta   90.00
_cell.angle_gamma   90.00
#
_symmetry.space_group_name_H-M   'P 1'
#
loop_
_entity.id
_entity.type
_entity.pdbx_description
1 polymer ?
#
loop_
_entity_poly.entity_id
_entity_poly.type
_entity_poly.pdbx_seq_one_letter_code
_entity_poly.pdbx_strand_id
1 'polypeptide(L)'
;PVLSVFHPLDTHHLSLLVSAMPILLSDKILVGDLHNACRMLSTFYQSSGKLYSPSISTANMHSLEHITYLMSQFENLNKYLGNKYHGTQKIVYQLLFQIQLCQMLPDKFQELSRFESAETQKYI
;
A
#
# COMPACT_ATOMS: atom_id res chain seq x y z
N PRO A 1 -22.68 21.17 12.46
CA PRO A 1 -23.24 22.46 11.96
C PRO A 1 -23.92 22.37 10.58
N VAL A 2 -23.39 21.59 9.62
CA VAL A 2 -23.99 21.45 8.26
C VAL A 2 -25.05 20.35 8.17
N LEU A 3 -24.91 19.27 8.94
CA LEU A 3 -25.83 18.13 8.90
C LEU A 3 -27.15 18.35 9.68
N SER A 4 -27.22 19.36 10.54
CA SER A 4 -28.42 19.69 11.33
C SER A 4 -29.59 20.24 10.51
N VAL A 5 -29.37 20.52 9.22
CA VAL A 5 -30.39 20.99 8.28
C VAL A 5 -31.14 19.82 7.62
N PHE A 6 -30.57 18.61 7.65
CA PHE A 6 -31.13 17.43 7.00
C PHE A 6 -31.98 16.60 7.96
N HIS A 7 -32.95 15.85 7.42
CA HIS A 7 -33.69 14.89 8.23
C HIS A 7 -32.69 13.90 8.85
N PRO A 8 -32.89 13.45 10.12
CA PRO A 8 -32.03 12.44 10.73
C PRO A 8 -31.78 11.19 9.88
N LEU A 9 -32.78 10.77 9.09
CA LEU A 9 -32.68 9.63 8.18
C LEU A 9 -31.71 9.91 7.02
N ASP A 10 -31.81 11.10 6.42
CA ASP A 10 -30.92 11.54 5.34
C ASP A 10 -29.48 11.67 5.84
N THR A 11 -29.33 12.21 7.05
CA THR A 11 -28.03 12.35 7.72
C THR A 11 -27.37 11.00 7.97
N HIS A 12 -28.14 10.02 8.47
CA HIS A 12 -27.64 8.68 8.71
C HIS A 12 -27.28 7.97 7.41
N HIS A 13 -28.12 8.09 6.37
CA HIS A 13 -27.85 7.52 5.07
C HIS A 13 -26.59 8.12 4.43
N LEU A 14 -26.45 9.45 4.43
CA LEU A 14 -25.26 10.14 3.93
C LEU A 14 -23.99 9.76 4.73
N SER A 15 -24.14 9.47 6.03
CA SER A 15 -23.02 9.04 6.87
C SER A 15 -22.38 7.74 6.39
N LEU A 16 -23.13 6.84 5.73
CA LEU A 16 -22.59 5.62 5.13
C LEU A 16 -21.55 5.93 4.05
N LEU A 17 -21.88 6.86 3.15
CA LEU A 17 -20.97 7.34 2.11
C LEU A 17 -19.76 8.04 2.73
N VAL A 18 -20.02 9.04 3.58
CA VAL A 18 -18.99 9.88 4.18
C VAL A 18 -18.01 9.07 5.02
N SER A 19 -18.50 8.05 5.73
CA SER A 19 -17.65 7.22 6.60
C SER A 19 -16.90 6.13 5.83
N ALA A 20 -17.37 5.73 4.64
CA ALA A 20 -16.64 4.80 3.78
C ALA A 20 -15.43 5.47 3.07
N MET A 21 -15.52 6.76 2.73
CA MET A 21 -14.45 7.48 2.04
C MET A 21 -13.10 7.51 2.78
N PRO A 22 -13.01 7.87 4.08
CA PRO A 22 -11.73 7.89 4.79
C PRO A 22 -11.11 6.49 4.93
N ILE A 23 -11.92 5.42 4.91
CA ILE A 23 -11.39 4.05 4.86
C ILE A 23 -10.68 3.81 3.52
N LEU A 24 -11.31 4.19 2.42
CA LEU A 24 -10.78 4.00 1.05
C LEU A 24 -9.62 4.93 0.71
N LEU A 25 -9.47 6.03 1.46
CA LEU A 25 -8.40 7.01 1.30
C LEU A 25 -7.30 6.88 2.37
N SER A 26 -7.36 5.83 3.20
CA SER A 26 -6.34 5.56 4.21
C SER A 26 -5.00 5.21 3.56
N ASP A 27 -3.89 5.65 4.17
CA ASP A 27 -2.53 5.33 3.73
C ASP A 27 -2.24 3.82 3.66
N LYS A 28 -2.99 3.06 4.45
CA LYS A 28 -2.97 1.59 4.46
C LYS A 28 -4.39 1.10 4.61
N ILE A 29 -4.81 0.22 3.71
CA ILE A 29 -6.15 -0.35 3.72
C ILE A 29 -6.06 -1.84 3.98
N LEU A 30 -6.62 -2.31 5.10
CA LEU A 30 -6.69 -3.74 5.39
C LEU A 30 -7.87 -4.38 4.66
N VAL A 31 -7.81 -5.70 4.45
CA VAL A 31 -8.90 -6.46 3.82
C VAL A 31 -10.22 -6.30 4.59
N GLY A 32 -10.16 -6.26 5.92
CA GLY A 32 -11.33 -6.03 6.76
C GLY A 32 -11.92 -4.63 6.56
N ASP A 33 -11.08 -3.62 6.35
CA ASP A 33 -11.51 -2.25 6.13
C ASP A 33 -12.22 -2.11 4.77
N LEU A 34 -11.67 -2.75 3.73
CA LEU A 34 -12.32 -2.83 2.41
C LEU A 34 -13.70 -3.49 2.48
N HIS A 35 -13.82 -4.58 3.26
CA HIS A 35 -15.10 -5.25 3.44
C HIS A 35 -16.13 -4.35 4.12
N ASN A 36 -15.72 -3.58 5.15
CA ASN A 36 -16.57 -2.63 5.83
C ASN A 36 -17.00 -1.48 4.91
N ALA A 37 -16.06 -0.87 4.19
CA ALA A 37 -16.36 0.18 3.22
C ALA A 37 -17.32 -0.32 2.11
N CYS A 38 -17.12 -1.54 1.63
CA CYS A 38 -17.99 -2.17 0.63
C CYS A 38 -19.42 -2.30 1.16
N ARG A 39 -19.60 -2.84 2.37
CA ARG A 39 -20.91 -2.94 3.01
C ARG A 39 -21.58 -1.58 3.19
N MET A 40 -20.84 -0.55 3.57
CA MET A 40 -21.37 0.81 3.74
C MET A 40 -21.86 1.39 2.41
N LEU A 41 -21.04 1.27 1.35
CA LEU A 41 -21.40 1.77 0.01
C LEU A 41 -22.54 0.98 -0.64
N SER A 42 -22.59 -0.34 -0.45
CA SER A 42 -23.72 -1.14 -0.90
C SER A 42 -25.00 -0.80 -0.16
N THR A 43 -24.94 -0.62 1.17
CA THR A 43 -26.11 -0.21 1.95
C THR A 43 -26.62 1.16 1.50
N PHE A 44 -25.70 2.09 1.24
CA PHE A 44 -26.00 3.42 0.70
C PHE A 44 -26.69 3.32 -0.67
N TYR A 45 -26.11 2.60 -1.64
CA TYR A 45 -26.71 2.44 -2.96
C TYR A 45 -28.09 1.76 -2.91
N GLN A 46 -28.21 0.63 -2.22
CA GLN A 46 -29.43 -0.17 -2.17
C GLN A 46 -30.61 0.57 -1.54
N SER A 47 -30.34 1.44 -0.55
CA SER A 47 -31.39 2.22 0.12
C SER A 47 -31.72 3.55 -0.58
N SER A 48 -30.82 4.08 -1.41
CA SER A 48 -30.97 5.37 -2.09
C SER A 48 -32.24 5.47 -2.95
N GLY A 49 -32.55 4.43 -3.73
CA GLY A 49 -33.73 4.43 -4.61
C GLY A 49 -35.06 4.49 -3.83
N LYS A 50 -35.08 3.88 -2.64
CA LYS A 50 -36.25 3.90 -1.74
C LYS A 50 -36.37 5.20 -0.96
N LEU A 51 -35.23 5.77 -0.54
CA LEU A 51 -35.19 6.96 0.32
C LEU A 51 -35.44 8.26 -0.45
N TYR A 52 -34.96 8.37 -1.69
CA TYR A 52 -35.00 9.62 -2.45
C TYR A 52 -35.83 9.54 -3.72
N SER A 53 -35.55 8.56 -4.58
CA SER A 53 -36.30 8.27 -5.81
C SER A 53 -35.59 7.15 -6.57
N PRO A 54 -36.29 6.25 -7.29
CA PRO A 54 -35.65 5.28 -8.18
C PRO A 54 -34.73 5.92 -9.23
N SER A 55 -34.97 7.18 -9.60
CA SER A 55 -34.15 7.92 -10.56
C SER A 55 -32.71 8.19 -10.08
N ILE A 56 -32.45 8.11 -8.77
CA ILE A 56 -31.11 8.31 -8.21
C ILE A 56 -30.19 7.09 -8.39
N SER A 57 -30.77 5.91 -8.66
CA SER A 57 -30.04 4.65 -8.90
C SER A 57 -29.41 4.61 -10.29
N THR A 58 -28.55 5.58 -10.55
CA THR A 58 -27.78 5.72 -11.79
C THR A 58 -26.59 4.75 -11.83
N ALA A 59 -26.03 4.55 -13.02
CA ALA A 59 -24.78 3.79 -13.19
C ALA A 59 -23.64 4.33 -12.32
N ASN A 60 -23.49 5.67 -12.25
CA ASN A 60 -22.47 6.32 -11.41
C ASN A 60 -22.63 5.97 -9.93
N MET A 61 -23.88 5.88 -9.48
CA MET A 61 -24.19 5.51 -8.09
C MET A 61 -23.86 4.05 -7.82
N HIS A 62 -24.18 3.16 -8.77
CA HIS A 62 -23.79 1.75 -8.70
C HIS A 62 -22.27 1.56 -8.71
N SER A 63 -21.51 2.41 -9.43
CA SER A 63 -20.05 2.37 -9.46
C SER A 63 -19.41 2.51 -8.07
N LEU A 64 -20.10 3.10 -7.09
CA LEU A 64 -19.60 3.19 -5.71
C LEU A 64 -19.35 1.81 -5.09
N GLU A 65 -20.16 0.80 -5.42
CA GLU A 65 -19.96 -0.57 -4.93
C GLU A 65 -18.64 -1.17 -5.45
N HIS A 66 -18.23 -0.78 -6.67
CA HIS A 66 -17.04 -1.28 -7.35
C HIS A 66 -15.75 -0.56 -6.95
N ILE A 67 -15.82 0.62 -6.32
CA ILE A 67 -14.62 1.35 -5.86
C ILE A 67 -13.79 0.50 -4.90
N THR A 68 -14.43 -0.29 -4.04
CA THR A 68 -13.72 -1.16 -3.09
C THR A 68 -12.87 -2.23 -3.78
N TYR A 69 -13.37 -2.79 -4.89
CA TYR A 69 -12.60 -3.70 -5.73
C TYR A 69 -11.41 -3.00 -6.37
N LEU A 70 -11.60 -1.79 -6.91
CA LEU A 70 -10.52 -1.01 -7.50
C LEU A 70 -9.42 -0.68 -6.48
N MET A 71 -9.79 -0.29 -5.26
CA MET A 71 -8.82 -0.02 -4.19
C MET A 71 -8.04 -1.27 -3.78
N SER A 72 -8.70 -2.43 -3.73
CA SER A 72 -8.00 -3.71 -3.50
C SER A 72 -6.93 -3.99 -4.57
N GLN A 73 -7.25 -3.75 -5.84
CA GLN A 73 -6.28 -3.93 -6.94
C GLN A 73 -5.13 -2.92 -6.85
N PHE A 74 -5.42 -1.68 -6.47
CA PHE A 74 -4.42 -0.64 -6.28
C PHE A 74 -3.43 -1.00 -5.16
N GLU A 75 -3.94 -1.46 -4.00
CA GLU A 75 -3.09 -1.90 -2.89
C GLU A 75 -2.23 -3.12 -3.24
N ASN A 76 -2.79 -4.07 -4.00
CA ASN A 76 -2.01 -5.21 -4.49
C ASN A 76 -0.86 -4.76 -5.42
N LEU A 77 -1.12 -3.78 -6.29
CA LEU A 77 -0.10 -3.20 -7.16
C LEU A 77 0.97 -2.45 -6.36
N ASN A 78 0.57 -1.65 -5.37
CA ASN A 78 1.49 -0.95 -4.47
C ASN A 78 2.41 -1.92 -3.74
N LYS A 79 1.84 -3.00 -3.19
CA LYS A 79 2.61 -4.06 -2.53
C LYS A 79 3.58 -4.73 -3.49
N TYR A 80 3.14 -5.04 -4.71
CA TYR A 80 4.00 -5.63 -5.74
C TYR A 80 5.17 -4.70 -6.11
N LEU A 81 4.90 -3.42 -6.34
CA LEU A 81 5.91 -2.42 -6.67
C LEU A 81 6.92 -2.23 -5.53
N GLY A 82 6.45 -2.14 -4.29
CA GLY A 82 7.32 -2.05 -3.11
C GLY A 82 8.25 -3.26 -2.99
N ASN A 83 7.71 -4.48 -3.14
CA ASN A 83 8.50 -5.71 -3.12
C ASN A 83 9.54 -5.76 -4.24
N LYS A 84 9.16 -5.34 -5.45
CA LYS A 84 10.10 -5.26 -6.58
C LYS A 84 11.21 -4.26 -6.32
N TYR A 85 10.88 -3.05 -5.86
CA TYR A 85 11.86 -2.01 -5.60
C TYR A 85 12.89 -2.47 -4.55
N HIS A 86 12.43 -2.99 -3.41
CA HIS A 86 13.32 -3.51 -2.37
C HIS A 86 14.14 -4.72 -2.83
N GLY A 87 13.54 -5.63 -3.62
CA GLY A 87 14.24 -6.76 -4.21
C GLY A 87 15.37 -6.32 -5.16
N THR A 88 15.07 -5.40 -6.07
CA THR A 88 16.06 -4.83 -6.99
C THR A 88 17.16 -4.08 -6.24
N GLN A 89 16.80 -3.27 -5.23
CA GLN A 89 17.77 -2.56 -4.41
C GLN A 89 18.72 -3.52 -3.68
N LYS A 90 18.21 -4.64 -3.15
CA LYS A 90 19.03 -5.69 -2.52
C LYS A 90 20.03 -6.30 -3.51
N ILE A 91 19.61 -6.58 -4.75
CA ILE A 91 20.49 -7.11 -5.80
C ILE A 91 21.59 -6.09 -6.14
N VAL A 92 21.24 -4.81 -6.28
CA VAL A 92 22.21 -3.74 -6.54
C VAL A 92 23.25 -3.65 -5.43
N TYR A 93 22.84 -3.71 -4.15
CA TYR A 93 23.78 -3.69 -3.04
C TYR A 93 24.71 -4.91 -3.01
N GLN A 94 24.18 -6.10 -3.33
CA GLN A 94 25.01 -7.32 -3.44
C GLN A 94 26.06 -7.19 -4.56
N LEU A 95 25.68 -6.65 -5.72
CA LEU A 95 26.60 -6.39 -6.82
C LEU A 95 27.65 -5.35 -6.45
N LEU A 96 27.25 -4.24 -5.82
CA LEU A 96 28.17 -3.19 -5.38
C LEU A 96 29.19 -3.74 -4.38
N PHE A 97 28.72 -4.52 -3.40
CA PHE A 97 29.59 -5.16 -2.41
C PHE A 97 30.58 -6.12 -3.07
N GLN A 98 30.14 -6.94 -4.03
CA GLN A 98 31.02 -7.85 -4.76
C GLN A 98 32.09 -7.10 -5.55
N ILE A 99 31.72 -6.02 -6.24
CA ILE A 99 32.67 -5.17 -6.98
C ILE A 99 33.69 -4.56 -6.02
N GLN A 100 33.24 -4.03 -4.88
CA GLN A 100 34.12 -3.47 -3.85
C GLN A 100 35.07 -4.51 -3.28
N LEU A 101 34.59 -5.73 -2.98
CA LEU A 101 35.47 -6.82 -2.57
C LEU A 101 36.52 -7.10 -3.65
N CYS A 102 36.11 -7.31 -4.90
CA CYS A 102 37.05 -7.61 -5.99
C CYS A 102 38.08 -6.51 -6.23
N GLN A 103 37.71 -5.24 -6.05
CA GLN A 103 38.59 -4.09 -6.26
C GLN A 103 39.50 -3.82 -5.05
N MET A 104 38.98 -3.95 -3.83
CA MET A 104 39.68 -3.51 -2.62
C MET A 104 40.40 -4.64 -1.88
N LEU A 105 39.92 -5.89 -1.94
CA LEU A 105 40.60 -6.99 -1.25
C LEU A 105 42.05 -7.19 -1.69
N PRO A 106 42.39 -7.17 -3.00
CA PRO A 106 43.76 -7.42 -3.44
C PRO A 106 44.73 -6.41 -2.84
N ASP A 107 44.37 -5.13 -2.88
CA ASP A 107 45.17 -4.05 -2.32
C ASP A 107 45.27 -4.15 -0.80
N LYS A 108 44.16 -4.47 -0.12
CA LYS A 108 44.13 -4.65 1.34
C LYS A 108 44.92 -5.88 1.80
N PHE A 109 44.90 -6.96 1.02
CA PHE A 109 45.69 -8.17 1.27
C PHE A 109 47.19 -7.88 1.08
N GLN A 110 47.53 -7.13 0.03
CA GLN A 110 48.91 -6.69 -0.19
C GLN A 110 49.38 -5.73 0.91
N GLU A 111 48.49 -4.90 1.43
CA GLU A 111 48.78 -4.01 2.57
C GLU A 111 48.97 -4.81 3.85
N LEU A 112 48.09 -5.77 4.15
CA LEU A 112 48.16 -6.62 5.35
C LEU A 112 49.44 -7.45 5.39
N SER A 113 49.81 -8.07 4.26
CA SER A 113 51.02 -8.89 4.14
C SER A 113 52.32 -8.12 4.36
N ARG A 114 52.31 -6.78 4.28
CA ARG A 114 53.47 -5.93 4.64
C ARG A 114 53.66 -5.75 6.15
N PHE A 115 52.61 -5.97 6.94
CA PHE A 115 52.65 -5.86 8.39
C PHE A 115 52.83 -7.20 9.11
N GLU A 116 52.68 -8.31 8.39
CA GLU A 116 52.85 -9.65 8.93
C GLU A 116 54.34 -10.04 8.97
N SER A 117 54.75 -10.69 10.07
CA SER A 117 56.11 -11.24 10.16
C SER A 117 56.24 -12.53 9.35
N ALA A 118 57.47 -12.86 8.97
CA ALA A 118 57.76 -14.10 8.26
C ALA A 118 57.41 -15.37 9.08
N GLU A 119 57.41 -15.30 10.42
CA GLU A 119 56.87 -16.38 11.26
C GLU A 119 55.35 -16.49 11.13
N THR A 120 54.61 -15.39 11.15
CA THR A 120 53.14 -15.40 11.07
C THR A 120 52.64 -15.89 9.72
N GLN A 121 53.29 -15.51 8.62
CA GLN A 121 52.95 -15.97 7.27
C GLN A 121 53.13 -17.47 7.05
N LYS A 122 53.90 -18.17 7.90
CA LYS A 122 54.05 -19.64 7.79
C LYS A 122 52.80 -20.40 8.25
N TYR A 123 51.87 -19.74 8.94
CA TYR A 123 50.68 -20.35 9.51
C TYR A 123 49.38 -19.99 8.78
N ILE A 124 49.45 -19.14 7.74
CA ILE A 124 48.33 -18.67 6.91
C ILE A 124 48.50 -19.27 5.52
#